data_AF-A0A450TEH4-F1
#
_entry.id   AF-A0A450TEH4-F1
#
_cell.length_a   1.000
_cell.length_b   1.000
_cell.length_c   1.000
_cell.angle_alpha   90.00
_cell.angle_beta   90.00
_cell.angle_gamma   90.00
#
_symmetry.space_group_name_H-M   'P 1'
#
loop_
_entity.id
_entity.type
_entity.pdbx_description
1 polymer ?
#
loop_
_entity_poly.entity_id
_entity_poly.type
_entity_poly.pdbx_seq_one_letter_code
_entity_poly.pdbx_strand_id
1 'polypeptide(L)'
;MKQDGFEADESHKHLTGIDTMKFPYGISDFELLITGQYHYVDRTNHIPLLEEAGRQLLFLRPRRLGKSLLLSMLENYYDLNKTDR
;
A
#
# COMPACT_ATOMS: atom_id res chain seq x y z
N MET A 1 -7.85 42.24 19.68
CA MET A 1 -8.76 41.20 20.20
C MET A 1 -8.15 39.86 19.88
N LYS A 2 -7.80 39.10 20.91
CA LYS A 2 -7.37 37.70 20.75
C LYS A 2 -8.60 36.90 20.34
N GLN A 3 -8.45 36.01 19.36
CA GLN A 3 -9.41 34.94 19.17
C GLN A 3 -8.85 33.72 19.85
N ASP A 4 -9.65 33.29 20.81
CA ASP A 4 -9.40 32.25 21.78
C ASP A 4 -9.30 30.88 21.12
N GLY A 5 -8.59 30.01 21.83
CA GLY A 5 -8.22 28.69 21.36
C GLY A 5 -9.43 27.84 20.97
N PHE A 6 -9.32 27.24 19.80
CA PHE A 6 -10.06 26.03 19.48
C PHE A 6 -9.27 24.86 20.07
N GLU A 7 -9.40 24.69 21.38
CA GLU A 7 -8.97 23.51 22.09
C GLU A 7 -9.90 22.38 21.66
N ALA A 8 -9.45 21.64 20.64
CA ALA A 8 -10.15 20.47 20.13
C ALA A 8 -10.12 19.39 21.21
N ASP A 9 -11.19 19.41 22.00
CA ASP A 9 -11.69 18.40 22.91
C ASP A 9 -11.09 17.00 22.67
N GLU A 10 -10.08 16.66 23.47
CA GLU A 10 -9.44 15.34 23.52
C GLU A 10 -10.35 14.26 24.15
N SER A 11 -11.62 14.56 24.43
CA SER A 11 -12.53 13.71 25.20
C SER A 11 -13.28 12.63 24.39
N HIS A 12 -13.10 12.57 23.07
CA HIS A 12 -13.83 11.61 22.21
C HIS A 12 -13.03 10.38 21.75
N LYS A 13 -11.88 10.06 22.37
CA LYS A 13 -11.06 8.89 22.00
C LYS A 13 -11.54 7.54 22.57
N HIS A 14 -12.67 7.44 23.26
CA HIS A 14 -12.99 6.22 24.03
C HIS A 14 -14.05 5.25 23.45
N LEU A 15 -14.71 5.51 22.31
CA LEU A 15 -15.79 4.62 21.84
C LEU A 15 -15.95 4.53 20.31
N THR A 16 -14.92 4.08 19.57
CA THR A 16 -15.11 3.35 18.30
C THR A 16 -13.83 2.58 17.95
N GLY A 17 -13.82 1.27 18.20
CA GLY A 17 -12.86 0.34 17.59
C GLY A 17 -13.14 0.15 16.09
N ILE A 18 -13.21 1.24 15.34
CA ILE A 18 -13.26 1.20 13.88
C ILE A 18 -11.84 1.53 13.43
N ASP A 19 -11.06 0.49 13.19
CA ASP A 19 -9.80 0.65 12.50
C ASP A 19 -10.13 1.24 11.12
N THR A 20 -9.82 2.52 10.94
CA THR A 20 -10.24 3.26 9.75
C THR A 20 -9.39 2.77 8.59
N MET A 21 -9.98 1.93 7.73
CA MET A 21 -9.32 1.39 6.54
C MET A 21 -8.67 2.51 5.72
N LYS A 22 -7.33 2.54 5.71
CA LYS A 22 -6.53 3.54 5.00
C LYS A 22 -6.39 3.13 3.54
N PHE A 23 -7.11 3.79 2.64
CA PHE A 23 -6.95 3.53 1.22
C PHE A 23 -5.67 4.16 0.67
N PRO A 24 -4.83 3.41 -0.07
CA PRO A 24 -3.60 3.93 -0.65
C PRO A 24 -3.91 4.73 -1.93
N TYR A 25 -4.19 6.03 -1.78
CA TYR A 25 -4.41 6.91 -2.93
C TYR A 25 -3.08 7.41 -3.50
N GLY A 26 -2.72 6.95 -4.70
CA GLY A 26 -1.51 7.38 -5.39
C GLY A 26 -0.20 6.78 -4.85
N ILE A 27 -0.28 5.92 -3.83
CA ILE A 27 0.87 5.19 -3.30
C ILE A 27 1.18 4.01 -4.23
N SER A 28 2.39 4.00 -4.78
CA SER A 28 2.90 2.90 -5.62
C SER A 28 4.15 2.24 -5.02
N ASP A 29 4.51 2.63 -3.80
CA ASP A 29 5.59 2.04 -3.03
C ASP A 29 4.99 0.96 -2.12
N PHE A 30 5.39 -0.28 -2.34
CA PHE A 30 4.88 -1.42 -1.59
C PHE A 30 5.35 -1.40 -0.12
N GLU A 31 6.59 -1.01 0.16
CA GLU A 31 7.14 -0.97 1.51
C GLU A 31 6.41 0.07 2.37
N LEU A 32 6.17 1.26 1.81
CA LEU A 32 5.35 2.30 2.46
C LEU A 32 3.91 1.84 2.68
N LEU A 33 3.33 1.12 1.72
CA LEU A 33 1.95 0.65 1.80
C LEU A 33 1.78 -0.33 2.98
N ILE A 34 2.70 -1.28 3.14
CA ILE A 34 2.68 -2.27 4.23
C ILE A 34 3.03 -1.62 5.58
N THR A 35 4.13 -0.88 5.67
CA THR A 35 4.56 -0.23 6.92
C THR A 35 3.58 0.84 7.41
N GLY A 36 2.92 1.54 6.48
CA GLY A 36 1.88 2.53 6.75
C GLY A 36 0.50 1.93 7.10
N GLN A 37 0.37 0.60 7.10
CA GLN A 37 -0.88 -0.14 7.35
C GLN A 37 -2.01 0.33 6.43
N TYR A 38 -1.68 0.54 5.15
CA TYR A 38 -2.67 0.81 4.12
C TYR A 38 -3.35 -0.48 3.70
N HIS A 39 -4.59 -0.36 3.23
CA HIS A 39 -5.32 -1.46 2.67
C HIS A 39 -4.63 -1.98 1.40
N TYR A 40 -4.07 -3.19 1.50
CA TYR A 40 -3.47 -3.94 0.40
C TYR A 40 -4.30 -5.19 0.14
N VAL A 41 -4.54 -5.50 -1.14
CA VAL A 41 -5.07 -6.82 -1.51
C VAL A 41 -3.89 -7.66 -1.95
N ASP A 42 -3.52 -8.65 -1.13
CA ASP A 42 -2.43 -9.56 -1.46
C ASP A 42 -2.78 -10.41 -2.69
N ARG A 43 -1.88 -10.36 -3.67
CA ARG A 43 -1.95 -11.11 -4.93
C ARG A 43 -0.64 -11.85 -5.23
N THR A 44 0.18 -12.06 -4.22
CA THR A 44 1.47 -12.76 -4.31
C THR A 44 1.32 -14.19 -4.85
N ASN A 45 0.18 -14.82 -4.57
CA ASN A 45 -0.19 -16.12 -5.13
C ASN A 45 -0.26 -16.17 -6.67
N HIS A 46 -0.34 -15.03 -7.35
CA HIS A 46 -0.35 -14.94 -8.81
C HIS A 46 1.04 -14.78 -9.43
N ILE A 47 2.09 -14.65 -8.62
CA ILE A 47 3.48 -14.54 -9.13
C ILE A 47 3.88 -15.76 -9.99
N PRO A 48 3.60 -17.02 -9.60
CA PRO A 48 3.97 -18.17 -10.44
C PRO A 48 3.29 -18.13 -11.81
N LEU A 49 2.02 -17.72 -11.87
CA LEU A 49 1.30 -17.55 -13.13
C LEU A 49 1.93 -16.44 -13.99
N LEU A 50 2.43 -15.39 -13.36
CA LEU A 50 3.14 -14.29 -14.03
C LEU A 50 4.45 -14.79 -14.64
N GLU A 51 5.21 -15.61 -13.91
CA GLU A 51 6.47 -16.22 -14.37
C GLU A 51 6.23 -17.20 -15.54
N GLU A 52 5.16 -17.99 -15.46
CA GLU A 52 4.77 -18.94 -16.51
C GLU A 52 4.25 -18.25 -17.78
N ALA A 53 3.66 -17.05 -17.68
CA ALA A 53 3.07 -16.33 -18.80
C ALA A 53 4.09 -15.91 -19.87
N GLY A 54 5.39 -15.89 -19.54
CA GLY A 54 6.48 -15.78 -20.51
C GLY A 54 7.65 -14.92 -20.05
N ARG A 55 8.78 -15.03 -20.76
CA ARG A 55 10.02 -14.29 -20.43
C ARG A 55 9.91 -12.77 -20.56
N GLN A 56 8.95 -12.28 -21.36
CA GLN A 56 8.72 -10.86 -21.54
C GLN A 56 7.22 -10.58 -21.48
N LEU A 57 6.80 -9.82 -20.48
CA LEU A 57 5.40 -9.47 -20.25
C LEU A 57 5.15 -8.05 -20.72
N LEU A 58 4.30 -7.89 -21.73
CA LEU A 58 3.83 -6.59 -22.18
C LEU A 58 2.55 -6.23 -21.45
N PHE A 59 2.66 -5.34 -20.46
CA PHE A 59 1.48 -4.71 -19.90
C PHE A 59 0.97 -3.64 -20.89
N LEU A 60 -0.21 -3.88 -21.48
CA LEU A 60 -0.93 -2.93 -22.35
C LEU A 60 -1.10 -1.55 -21.68
N ARG A 61 -1.60 -0.52 -22.37
CA ARG A 61 -1.74 0.85 -21.82
C ARG A 61 -3.03 1.17 -21.00
N PRO A 62 -3.61 0.32 -20.12
CA PRO A 62 -4.61 0.80 -19.18
C PRO A 62 -4.00 1.79 -18.19
N ARG A 63 -4.63 2.96 -18.03
CA ARG A 63 -4.27 3.94 -16.99
C ARG A 63 -4.64 3.37 -15.62
N ARG A 64 -3.78 3.64 -14.63
CA ARG A 64 -4.03 3.34 -13.19
C ARG A 64 -4.25 1.86 -12.85
N LEU A 65 -3.76 0.93 -13.69
CA LEU A 65 -3.81 -0.52 -13.40
C LEU A 65 -2.96 -0.92 -12.18
N GLY A 66 -2.07 -0.04 -11.70
CA GLY A 66 -1.19 -0.35 -10.57
C GLY A 66 0.10 -1.07 -10.96
N LYS A 67 0.56 -0.94 -12.22
CA LYS A 67 1.83 -1.56 -12.67
C LYS A 67 3.03 -1.12 -11.83
N SER A 68 3.08 0.16 -11.44
CA SER A 68 4.15 0.67 -10.58
C SER A 68 4.15 -0.02 -9.21
N LEU A 69 2.98 -0.19 -8.61
CA LEU A 69 2.84 -0.92 -7.34
C LEU A 69 3.24 -2.40 -7.48
N LEU A 70 2.86 -3.04 -8.58
CA LEU A 70 3.27 -4.43 -8.87
C LEU A 70 4.80 -4.54 -8.98
N LEU A 71 5.47 -3.64 -9.70
CA LEU A 71 6.92 -3.67 -9.84
C LEU A 71 7.63 -3.43 -8.50
N SER A 72 7.17 -2.46 -7.71
CA SER A 72 7.69 -2.21 -6.36
C SER A 72 7.49 -3.43 -5.45
N MET A 73 6.33 -4.09 -5.55
CA MET A 73 6.06 -5.31 -4.80
C MET A 73 6.97 -6.47 -5.23
N LEU A 74 7.19 -6.69 -6.53
CA LEU A 74 8.10 -7.74 -7.01
C LEU A 74 9.55 -7.46 -6.60
N GLU A 75 9.99 -6.21 -6.64
CA GLU A 75 11.30 -5.80 -6.13
C GLU A 75 11.45 -6.20 -4.65
N ASN A 76 10.45 -5.92 -3.82
CA ASN A 76 10.45 -6.33 -2.42
C ASN A 76 10.34 -7.85 -2.23
N TYR A 77 9.58 -8.54 -3.09
CA TYR A 77 9.36 -9.98 -2.99
C TYR A 77 10.61 -10.80 -3.32
N TYR A 78 11.42 -10.36 -4.30
CA TYR A 78 12.64 -11.07 -4.71
C TYR A 78 13.93 -10.54 -4.05
N ASP A 79 13.89 -9.40 -3.36
CA ASP A 79 15.08 -8.87 -2.69
C ASP A 79 15.35 -9.63 -1.38
N LEU A 80 16.30 -10.57 -1.45
CA LEU A 80 16.73 -11.37 -0.30
C LEU A 80 17.27 -10.50 0.85
N ASN A 81 17.86 -9.33 0.57
CA ASN A 81 18.39 -8.45 1.62
C ASN A 81 17.30 -7.81 2.47
N LYS A 82 16.04 -7.83 2.02
CA LYS A 82 14.89 -7.33 2.77
C LYS A 82 14.26 -8.40 3.67
N THR A 83 14.70 -9.65 3.60
CA THR A 83 14.16 -10.74 4.43
C THR A 83 14.47 -10.55 5.92
N ASP A 84 15.65 -9.98 6.23
CA ASP A 84 16.16 -9.82 7.59
C ASP A 84 15.85 -8.45 8.22
N ARG A 85 15.00 -7.63 7.58
CA ARG A 85 14.72 -6.25 7.97
C ARG A 85 13.34 -6.09 8.59
#